data_AF-A0A962URN0-F1
#
_entry.id   AF-A0A962URN0-F1
#
_cell.length_a   1.000
_cell.length_b   1.000
_cell.length_c   1.000
_cell.angle_alpha   90.00
_cell.angle_beta   90.00
_cell.angle_gamma   90.00
#
_symmetry.space_group_name_H-M   'P 1'
#
loop_
_entity.id
_entity.type
_entity.pdbx_description
1 polymer ?
#
loop_
_entity_poly.entity_id
_entity_poly.type
_entity_poly.pdbx_seq_one_letter_code
_entity_poly.pdbx_strand_id
1 'polypeptide(L)'
;MLLGGCLALTGTGGADQTFALRTGQLVQTVRDLAGTDADSESSLQIVVEQCEKYPYGRRQPAGEARRQLLDDLADGLATGLACLAGDGPIGTLHPYHARQAQRLLELFESPQRKTFQCVNDAMFATAVATGPGGTSLGDPLYEQLSRVDHPAVVIDTHRMGGLLSRHLDDRTYRNFYRLGDDQIYRHRNAQALRLPGLHRYRNRSALLFHEVVHWLGHEHSATHPDLTHLYETCCFGGSDFVTDPERNRAHQQSACAILKDAELWQAGQSPYRQSRIWHHKGYDTLKNSMRADYAD
;
A
#
# COMPACT_ATOMS: atom_id res chain seq x y z
N MET A 1 34.17 49.39 20.24
CA MET A 1 33.15 48.34 20.43
C MET A 1 32.25 48.36 19.22
N LEU A 2 32.50 47.48 18.25
CA LEU A 2 31.69 47.29 17.05
C LEU A 2 30.95 45.96 17.21
N LEU A 3 29.64 46.02 17.43
CA LEU A 3 28.75 44.87 17.42
C LEU A 3 28.44 44.52 15.96
N GLY A 4 29.18 43.54 15.43
CA GLY A 4 28.87 42.88 14.17
C GLY A 4 27.76 41.87 14.38
N GLY A 5 26.57 42.17 13.85
CA GLY A 5 25.49 41.19 13.73
C GLY A 5 25.79 40.19 12.63
N CYS A 6 26.00 38.92 12.99
CA CYS A 6 25.93 37.82 12.05
C CYS A 6 24.45 37.43 11.86
N LEU A 7 23.89 37.75 10.69
CA LEU A 7 22.71 37.05 10.18
C LEU A 7 23.11 35.61 9.88
N ALA A 8 22.59 34.66 10.67
CA ALA A 8 22.54 33.27 10.29
C ALA A 8 21.34 33.07 9.34
N LEU A 9 21.61 32.94 8.04
CA LEU A 9 20.66 32.43 7.06
C LEU A 9 20.62 30.91 7.18
N THR A 10 19.66 30.37 7.94
CA THR A 10 19.35 28.94 7.93
C THR A 10 18.45 28.63 6.74
N GLY A 11 19.07 28.34 5.60
CA GLY A 11 18.40 27.84 4.40
C GLY A 11 18.11 26.34 4.50
N THR A 12 16.90 25.99 4.97
CA THR A 12 16.31 24.64 4.79
C THR A 12 14.90 24.68 4.19
N GLY A 13 14.31 25.86 3.98
CA GLY A 13 12.91 25.99 3.57
C GLY A 13 12.59 25.73 2.08
N GLY A 14 13.57 25.62 1.18
CA GLY A 14 13.31 25.56 -0.27
C GLY A 14 12.99 24.16 -0.82
N ALA A 15 13.73 23.13 -0.38
CA ALA A 15 13.53 21.76 -0.86
C ALA A 15 12.22 21.16 -0.34
N ASP A 16 11.89 21.47 0.92
CA ASP A 16 10.71 20.97 1.61
C ASP A 16 9.41 21.56 1.03
N GLN A 17 9.40 22.86 0.76
CA GLN A 17 8.28 23.53 0.08
C GLN A 17 8.08 23.00 -1.34
N THR A 18 9.16 22.65 -2.05
CA THR A 18 9.06 22.09 -3.41
C THR A 18 8.41 20.71 -3.40
N PHE A 19 8.74 19.85 -2.43
CA PHE A 19 8.13 18.52 -2.30
C PHE A 19 6.65 18.60 -1.94
N ALA A 20 6.28 19.42 -0.96
CA ALA A 20 4.88 19.59 -0.55
C ALA A 20 4.01 20.14 -1.70
N LEU A 21 4.51 21.11 -2.45
CA LEU A 21 3.82 21.65 -3.63
C LEU A 21 3.60 20.60 -4.72
N ARG A 22 4.64 19.85 -5.08
CA ARG A 22 4.54 18.78 -6.08
C ARG A 22 3.61 17.66 -5.64
N THR A 23 3.65 17.29 -4.36
CA THR A 23 2.71 16.32 -3.78
C THR A 23 1.27 16.82 -3.89
N GLY A 24 1.02 18.09 -3.55
CA GLY A 24 -0.29 18.72 -3.71
C GLY A 24 -0.77 18.71 -5.17
N GLN A 25 0.11 19.03 -6.12
CA GLN A 25 -0.18 19.00 -7.55
C GLN A 25 -0.49 17.58 -8.05
N LEU A 26 0.28 16.58 -7.62
CA LEU A 26 0.03 15.16 -7.91
C LEU A 26 -1.37 14.76 -7.42
N VAL A 27 -1.66 14.99 -6.14
CA VAL A 27 -2.95 14.63 -5.52
C VAL A 27 -4.10 15.31 -6.25
N GLN A 28 -3.98 16.60 -6.55
CA GLN A 28 -5.03 17.32 -7.27
C GLN A 28 -5.22 16.77 -8.69
N THR A 29 -4.15 16.47 -9.41
CA THR A 29 -4.22 15.90 -10.76
C THR A 29 -4.90 14.53 -10.76
N VAL A 30 -4.66 13.70 -9.74
CA VAL A 30 -5.36 12.40 -9.57
C VAL A 30 -6.86 12.60 -9.29
N ARG A 31 -7.24 13.61 -8.49
CA ARG A 31 -8.66 13.95 -8.26
C ARG A 31 -9.33 14.51 -9.51
N ASP A 32 -8.63 15.34 -10.29
CA ASP A 32 -9.16 15.91 -11.53
C ASP A 32 -9.43 14.81 -12.56
N LEU A 33 -8.54 13.80 -12.64
CA LEU A 33 -8.77 12.59 -13.42
C LEU A 33 -10.06 11.85 -13.02
N ALA A 34 -10.47 11.93 -11.76
CA ALA A 34 -11.69 11.31 -11.24
C ALA A 34 -12.97 12.04 -11.70
N GLY A 35 -12.83 13.32 -12.06
CA GLY A 35 -13.91 14.17 -12.57
C GLY A 35 -14.11 14.13 -14.09
N THR A 36 -13.18 13.55 -14.85
CA THR A 36 -13.26 13.46 -16.31
C THR A 36 -13.81 12.11 -16.78
N ASP A 37 -14.77 12.14 -17.71
CA ASP A 37 -15.34 10.95 -18.37
C ASP A 37 -14.45 10.41 -19.51
N ALA A 38 -13.32 11.06 -19.79
CA ALA A 38 -12.40 10.73 -20.86
C ALA A 38 -10.97 10.58 -20.32
N ASP A 39 -10.18 9.77 -21.02
CA ASP A 39 -8.71 9.79 -21.01
C ASP A 39 -8.21 11.16 -21.52
N SER A 40 -8.53 12.23 -20.80
CA SER A 40 -7.88 13.53 -21.00
C SER A 40 -6.39 13.31 -20.82
N GLU A 41 -5.57 13.91 -21.68
CA GLU A 41 -4.10 13.88 -21.61
C GLU A 41 -3.61 14.36 -20.23
N SER A 42 -3.61 13.45 -19.27
CA SER A 42 -3.01 13.67 -17.98
C SER A 42 -1.53 13.41 -18.13
N SER A 43 -0.74 14.32 -17.57
CA SER A 43 0.71 14.14 -17.46
C SER A 43 1.09 12.87 -16.70
N LEU A 44 0.20 12.31 -15.86
CA LEU A 44 0.51 11.18 -14.98
C LEU A 44 0.38 9.79 -15.63
N GLN A 45 -0.19 9.69 -16.84
CA GLN A 45 -0.36 8.43 -17.58
C GLN A 45 -1.01 7.30 -16.74
N ILE A 46 -1.96 7.67 -15.87
CA ILE A 46 -2.71 6.72 -15.03
C ILE A 46 -3.88 6.16 -15.85
N VAL A 47 -3.99 4.84 -15.90
CA VAL A 47 -5.09 4.14 -16.56
C VAL A 47 -5.81 3.24 -15.57
N VAL A 48 -7.14 3.27 -15.60
CA VAL A 48 -8.01 2.45 -14.75
C VAL A 48 -8.79 1.49 -15.62
N GLU A 49 -8.68 0.19 -15.34
CA GLU A 49 -9.21 -0.87 -16.20
C GLU A 49 -10.10 -1.83 -15.42
N GLN A 50 -11.28 -2.17 -15.98
CA GLN A 50 -12.17 -3.23 -15.48
C GLN A 50 -12.64 -3.03 -14.02
N CYS A 51 -12.65 -1.78 -13.54
CA CYS A 51 -12.94 -1.42 -12.15
C CYS A 51 -14.39 -1.02 -11.89
N GLU A 52 -15.35 -1.41 -12.72
CA GLU A 52 -16.76 -1.04 -12.57
C GLU A 52 -17.39 -1.58 -11.28
N LYS A 53 -16.79 -2.62 -10.69
CA LYS A 53 -17.20 -3.23 -9.43
C LYS A 53 -16.40 -2.74 -8.22
N TYR A 54 -15.60 -1.68 -8.37
CA TYR A 54 -14.85 -1.11 -7.26
C TYR A 54 -15.71 -0.10 -6.46
N PRO A 55 -15.86 -0.23 -5.13
CA PRO A 55 -15.53 -1.38 -4.30
C PRO A 55 -16.60 -2.48 -4.44
N TYR A 56 -16.20 -3.70 -4.10
CA TYR A 56 -17.04 -4.86 -4.29
C TYR A 56 -18.43 -4.76 -3.65
N GLY A 57 -19.42 -5.30 -4.37
CA GLY A 57 -20.78 -5.45 -3.88
C GLY A 57 -21.64 -4.20 -3.95
N ARG A 58 -21.12 -3.06 -4.46
CA ARG A 58 -21.94 -1.89 -4.79
C ARG A 58 -22.40 -1.95 -6.25
N ARG A 59 -23.71 -1.71 -6.46
CA ARG A 59 -24.25 -1.40 -7.78
C ARG A 59 -24.10 0.11 -7.98
N GLN A 60 -23.14 0.52 -8.79
CA GLN A 60 -22.90 1.92 -9.15
C GLN A 60 -22.48 2.02 -10.62
N PRO A 61 -22.68 3.16 -11.28
CA PRO A 61 -22.18 3.39 -12.64
C PRO A 61 -20.66 3.25 -12.70
N ALA A 62 -20.14 2.79 -13.85
CA ALA A 62 -18.70 2.60 -14.07
C ALA A 62 -17.86 3.85 -13.76
N GLY A 63 -18.34 5.03 -14.16
CA GLY A 63 -17.67 6.31 -13.87
C GLY A 63 -17.59 6.64 -12.38
N GLU A 64 -18.60 6.25 -11.58
CA GLU A 64 -18.57 6.43 -10.12
C GLU A 64 -17.55 5.49 -9.46
N ALA A 65 -17.49 4.24 -9.93
CA ALA A 65 -16.49 3.27 -9.46
C ALA A 65 -15.05 3.70 -9.78
N ARG A 66 -14.81 4.18 -11.01
CA ARG A 66 -13.53 4.76 -11.42
C ARG A 66 -13.17 5.96 -10.55
N ARG A 67 -14.10 6.90 -10.35
CA ARG A 67 -13.89 8.07 -9.50
C ARG A 67 -13.50 7.68 -8.08
N GLN A 68 -14.23 6.73 -7.49
CA GLN A 68 -13.97 6.26 -6.14
C GLN A 68 -12.59 5.61 -5.98
N LEU A 69 -12.10 4.87 -6.98
CA LEU A 69 -10.73 4.33 -6.97
C LEU A 69 -9.70 5.45 -6.99
N LEU A 70 -9.88 6.44 -7.87
CA LEU A 70 -8.95 7.58 -7.99
C LEU A 70 -8.97 8.47 -6.75
N ASP A 71 -10.12 8.67 -6.12
CA ASP A 71 -10.23 9.36 -4.83
C ASP A 71 -9.49 8.60 -3.73
N ASP A 72 -9.71 7.28 -3.62
CA ASP A 72 -8.98 6.46 -2.64
C ASP A 72 -7.46 6.51 -2.88
N LEU A 73 -7.01 6.50 -4.14
CA LEU A 73 -5.60 6.65 -4.52
C LEU A 73 -5.05 8.03 -4.12
N ALA A 74 -5.78 9.10 -4.44
CA ALA A 74 -5.39 10.46 -4.11
C ALA A 74 -5.26 10.66 -2.59
N ASP A 75 -6.22 10.13 -1.81
CA ASP A 75 -6.19 10.15 -0.35
C ASP A 75 -5.01 9.34 0.22
N GLY A 76 -4.71 8.20 -0.42
CA GLY A 76 -3.56 7.35 -0.09
C GLY A 76 -2.24 8.08 -0.32
N LEU A 77 -2.07 8.70 -1.48
CA LEU A 77 -0.89 9.49 -1.84
C LEU A 77 -0.72 10.70 -0.93
N ALA A 78 -1.79 11.46 -0.66
CA ALA A 78 -1.76 12.62 0.23
C ALA A 78 -1.29 12.23 1.63
N THR A 79 -1.90 11.19 2.21
CA THR A 79 -1.59 10.74 3.57
C THR A 79 -0.20 10.13 3.65
N GLY A 80 0.11 9.20 2.73
CA GLY A 80 1.35 8.45 2.74
C GLY A 80 2.56 9.32 2.44
N LEU A 81 2.53 10.14 1.38
CA LEU A 81 3.67 11.00 1.02
C LEU A 81 3.97 12.04 2.10
N ALA A 82 2.93 12.68 2.67
CA ALA A 82 3.11 13.61 3.80
C ALA A 82 3.70 12.92 5.03
N CYS A 83 3.21 11.71 5.37
CA CYS A 83 3.75 10.91 6.47
C CYS A 83 5.24 10.59 6.26
N LEU A 84 5.63 10.13 5.06
CA LEU A 84 7.01 9.76 4.75
C LEU A 84 7.97 10.95 4.68
N ALA A 85 7.47 12.12 4.29
CA ALA A 85 8.23 13.38 4.32
C ALA A 85 8.41 13.94 5.74
N GLY A 86 7.58 13.51 6.70
CA GLY A 86 7.62 13.98 8.09
C GLY A 86 6.63 15.10 8.41
N ASP A 87 5.73 15.42 7.47
CA ASP A 87 4.67 16.42 7.60
C ASP A 87 3.39 15.87 8.24
N GLY A 88 3.37 14.57 8.57
CA GLY A 88 2.25 13.90 9.21
C GLY A 88 2.20 14.04 10.73
N PRO A 89 1.10 13.62 11.37
CA PRO A 89 0.91 13.71 12.83
C PRO A 89 1.91 12.86 13.63
N ILE A 90 2.55 11.89 12.98
CA ILE A 90 3.59 11.05 13.57
C ILE A 90 4.95 11.76 13.68
N GLY A 91 5.10 12.95 13.07
CA GLY A 91 6.34 13.72 13.03
C GLY A 91 7.42 13.13 12.13
N THR A 92 8.63 13.68 12.22
CA THR A 92 9.75 13.33 11.34
C THR A 92 10.19 11.87 11.48
N LEU A 93 10.28 11.17 10.36
CA LEU A 93 10.85 9.83 10.22
C LEU A 93 12.34 9.90 9.87
N HIS A 94 13.02 8.75 9.83
CA HIS A 94 14.40 8.73 9.35
C HIS A 94 14.49 9.22 7.88
N PRO A 95 15.51 10.02 7.48
CA PRO A 95 15.62 10.61 6.14
C PRO A 95 15.60 9.64 4.96
N TYR A 96 15.80 8.35 5.22
CA TYR A 96 15.60 7.28 4.23
C TYR A 96 14.17 7.30 3.66
N HIS A 97 13.17 7.59 4.49
CA HIS A 97 11.75 7.52 4.10
C HIS A 97 11.33 8.70 3.21
N ALA A 98 11.82 9.91 3.49
CA ALA A 98 11.64 11.06 2.60
C ALA A 98 12.22 10.81 1.19
N ARG A 99 13.34 10.07 1.09
CA ARG A 99 13.86 9.63 -0.22
C ARG A 99 12.94 8.63 -0.92
N GLN A 100 12.27 7.74 -0.19
CA GLN A 100 11.27 6.85 -0.80
C GLN A 100 10.05 7.63 -1.30
N ALA A 101 9.60 8.63 -0.54
CA ALA A 101 8.51 9.53 -0.95
C ALA A 101 8.84 10.26 -2.25
N GLN A 102 10.06 10.83 -2.35
CA GLN A 102 10.55 11.47 -3.56
C GLN A 102 10.60 10.50 -4.76
N ARG A 103 11.12 9.28 -4.58
CA ARG A 103 11.17 8.27 -5.66
C ARG A 103 9.77 7.90 -6.15
N LEU A 104 8.80 7.79 -5.25
CA LEU A 104 7.41 7.48 -5.61
C LEU A 104 6.77 8.63 -6.37
N LEU A 105 6.97 9.87 -5.90
CA LEU A 105 6.52 11.08 -6.59
C LEU A 105 7.10 11.18 -8.01
N GLU A 106 8.40 10.96 -8.17
CA GLU A 106 9.08 10.94 -9.48
C GLU A 106 8.52 9.85 -10.41
N LEU A 107 8.19 8.67 -9.87
CA LEU A 107 7.57 7.60 -10.63
C LEU A 107 6.19 8.03 -11.14
N PHE A 108 5.36 8.66 -10.30
CA PHE A 108 4.06 9.19 -10.72
C PHE A 108 4.18 10.27 -11.79
N GLU A 109 5.14 11.19 -11.66
CA GLU A 109 5.39 12.26 -12.63
C GLU A 109 6.06 11.80 -13.93
N SER A 110 6.59 10.57 -13.97
CA SER A 110 7.22 10.02 -15.17
C SER A 110 6.21 9.81 -16.32
N PRO A 111 6.65 9.78 -17.59
CA PRO A 111 5.77 9.46 -18.72
C PRO A 111 5.44 7.96 -18.81
N GLN A 112 5.93 7.12 -17.90
CA GLN A 112 5.58 5.71 -17.89
C GLN A 112 4.10 5.54 -17.50
N ARG A 113 3.39 4.61 -18.15
CA ARG A 113 2.00 4.28 -17.82
C ARG A 113 1.90 3.65 -16.43
N LYS A 114 0.89 4.02 -15.65
CA LYS A 114 0.57 3.43 -14.34
C LYS A 114 -0.80 2.77 -14.44
N THR A 115 -0.84 1.45 -14.33
CA THR A 115 -2.07 0.69 -14.54
C THR A 115 -2.73 0.34 -13.20
N PHE A 116 -4.00 0.66 -13.06
CA PHE A 116 -4.84 0.17 -11.97
C PHE A 116 -5.92 -0.73 -12.57
N GLN A 117 -5.73 -2.04 -12.47
CA GLN A 117 -6.65 -3.01 -13.04
C GLN A 117 -7.43 -3.71 -11.94
N CYS A 118 -8.74 -3.82 -12.11
CA CYS A 118 -9.53 -4.65 -11.22
C CYS A 118 -9.81 -6.01 -11.87
N VAL A 119 -9.80 -7.03 -11.03
CA VAL A 119 -10.25 -8.38 -11.36
C VAL A 119 -11.35 -8.79 -10.38
N ASN A 120 -12.04 -9.87 -10.70
CA ASN A 120 -13.13 -10.38 -9.89
C ASN A 120 -12.92 -11.88 -9.66
N ASP A 121 -12.53 -12.24 -8.44
CA ASP A 121 -12.34 -13.63 -8.03
C ASP A 121 -11.27 -14.33 -8.88
N ALA A 122 -10.09 -13.73 -8.99
CA ALA A 122 -8.98 -14.21 -9.82
C ALA A 122 -7.66 -14.37 -9.06
N MET A 123 -7.55 -13.81 -7.85
CA MET A 123 -6.34 -13.86 -7.03
C MET A 123 -6.66 -14.22 -5.57
N PHE A 124 -5.67 -14.78 -4.88
CA PHE A 124 -5.78 -15.05 -3.43
C PHE A 124 -5.58 -13.77 -2.59
N ALA A 125 -4.83 -12.79 -3.12
CA ALA A 125 -4.53 -11.51 -2.49
C ALA A 125 -5.60 -10.45 -2.78
N THR A 126 -5.73 -9.45 -1.89
CA THR A 126 -6.66 -8.33 -2.07
C THR A 126 -6.25 -7.43 -3.22
N ALA A 127 -4.96 -7.11 -3.28
CA ALA A 127 -4.32 -6.45 -4.40
C ALA A 127 -2.88 -6.96 -4.49
N VAL A 128 -2.27 -6.75 -5.65
CA VAL A 128 -0.86 -7.05 -5.92
C VAL A 128 -0.32 -6.01 -6.89
N ALA A 129 0.87 -5.50 -6.60
CA ALA A 129 1.57 -4.60 -7.49
C ALA A 129 2.66 -5.30 -8.32
N THR A 130 2.92 -4.76 -9.51
CA THR A 130 4.09 -5.09 -10.32
C THR A 130 5.02 -3.89 -10.36
N GLY A 131 6.33 -4.10 -10.20
CA GLY A 131 7.31 -3.03 -10.36
C GLY A 131 7.42 -2.54 -11.82
N PRO A 132 8.13 -1.43 -12.07
CA PRO A 132 8.34 -0.89 -13.42
C PRO A 132 9.04 -1.86 -14.39
N GLY A 133 9.81 -2.82 -13.87
CA GLY A 133 10.48 -3.87 -14.64
C GLY A 133 9.60 -5.09 -14.97
N GLY A 134 8.33 -5.07 -14.57
CA GLY A 134 7.38 -6.17 -14.75
C GLY A 134 7.49 -7.27 -13.71
N THR A 135 6.93 -8.44 -14.03
CA THR A 135 6.81 -9.58 -13.12
C THR A 135 7.78 -10.70 -13.48
N SER A 136 8.40 -11.32 -12.46
CA SER A 136 9.28 -12.47 -12.63
C SER A 136 8.50 -13.74 -13.01
N LEU A 137 9.07 -14.58 -13.87
CA LEU A 137 8.51 -15.88 -14.27
C LEU A 137 8.23 -16.82 -13.07
N GLY A 138 8.91 -16.62 -11.95
CA GLY A 138 8.72 -17.40 -10.72
C GLY A 138 7.58 -16.90 -9.82
N ASP A 139 6.93 -15.80 -10.17
CA ASP A 139 5.82 -15.25 -9.39
C ASP A 139 4.58 -16.16 -9.47
N PRO A 140 3.96 -16.53 -8.33
CA PRO A 140 2.75 -17.36 -8.32
C PRO A 140 1.56 -16.80 -9.11
N LEU A 141 1.56 -15.49 -9.38
CA LEU A 141 0.54 -14.77 -10.15
C LEU A 141 1.07 -14.29 -11.50
N TYR A 142 2.18 -14.84 -11.99
CA TYR A 142 2.79 -14.44 -13.27
C TYR A 142 1.80 -14.43 -14.43
N GLU A 143 0.91 -15.43 -14.55
CA GLU A 143 -0.06 -15.49 -15.65
C GLU A 143 -1.04 -14.31 -15.66
N GLN A 144 -1.43 -13.82 -14.48
CA GLN A 144 -2.30 -12.67 -14.30
C GLN A 144 -1.52 -11.36 -14.52
N LEU A 145 -0.33 -11.27 -13.92
CA LEU A 145 0.46 -10.04 -13.88
C LEU A 145 1.24 -9.78 -15.18
N SER A 146 1.60 -10.79 -15.96
CA SER A 146 2.31 -10.62 -17.24
C SER A 146 1.45 -9.99 -18.35
N ARG A 147 0.14 -9.84 -18.13
CA ARG A 147 -0.83 -9.33 -19.11
C ARG A 147 -1.20 -7.87 -18.89
N VAL A 148 -0.63 -7.22 -17.88
CA VAL A 148 -0.92 -5.83 -17.52
C VAL A 148 0.28 -4.95 -17.82
N ASP A 149 0.02 -3.72 -18.30
CA ASP A 149 1.08 -2.76 -18.54
C ASP A 149 1.70 -2.29 -17.20
N HIS A 150 3.03 -2.23 -17.13
CA HIS A 150 3.78 -2.00 -15.89
C HIS A 150 4.29 -0.55 -15.73
N PRO A 151 4.39 -0.03 -14.49
CA PRO A 151 3.96 -0.66 -13.24
C PRO A 151 2.44 -0.71 -13.12
N ALA A 152 1.96 -1.71 -12.38
CA ALA A 152 0.55 -1.97 -12.20
C ALA A 152 0.20 -2.20 -10.74
N VAL A 153 -1.05 -1.93 -10.38
CA VAL A 153 -1.73 -2.46 -9.20
C VAL A 153 -2.94 -3.24 -9.70
N VAL A 154 -2.97 -4.54 -9.43
CA VAL A 154 -4.10 -5.41 -9.75
C VAL A 154 -4.91 -5.64 -8.48
N ILE A 155 -6.20 -5.33 -8.51
CA ILE A 155 -7.09 -5.32 -7.36
C ILE A 155 -8.14 -6.42 -7.53
N ASP A 156 -8.17 -7.41 -6.66
CA ASP A 156 -9.29 -8.36 -6.62
C ASP A 156 -10.44 -7.78 -5.79
N THR A 157 -11.43 -7.24 -6.49
CA THR A 157 -12.61 -6.65 -5.84
C THR A 157 -13.31 -7.67 -4.94
N HIS A 158 -13.40 -8.95 -5.33
CA HIS A 158 -14.03 -9.99 -4.52
C HIS A 158 -13.33 -10.17 -3.17
N ARG A 159 -11.99 -10.19 -3.18
CA ARG A 159 -11.16 -10.27 -1.96
C ARG A 159 -11.26 -9.00 -1.12
N MET A 160 -11.28 -7.82 -1.73
CA MET A 160 -11.54 -6.55 -1.03
C MET A 160 -12.89 -6.56 -0.31
N GLY A 161 -13.88 -7.24 -0.88
CA GLY A 161 -15.20 -7.45 -0.28
C GLY A 161 -15.26 -8.42 0.90
N GLY A 162 -14.13 -9.01 1.31
CA GLY A 162 -14.06 -10.03 2.37
C GLY A 162 -14.59 -11.39 1.94
N LEU A 163 -14.53 -11.71 0.64
CA LEU A 163 -15.02 -13.00 0.13
C LEU A 163 -13.87 -13.92 -0.25
N LEU A 164 -14.01 -15.20 0.09
CA LEU A 164 -13.09 -16.24 -0.34
C LEU A 164 -13.20 -16.46 -1.85
N SER A 165 -12.06 -16.51 -2.54
CA SER A 165 -12.04 -16.81 -3.98
C SER A 165 -12.55 -18.24 -4.24
N ARG A 166 -13.38 -18.45 -5.27
CA ARG A 166 -13.91 -19.78 -5.67
C ARG A 166 -13.02 -20.56 -6.64
N HIS A 167 -11.94 -19.94 -7.10
CA HIS A 167 -11.07 -20.48 -8.14
C HIS A 167 -9.77 -21.09 -7.60
N LEU A 168 -9.65 -21.24 -6.28
CA LEU A 168 -8.49 -21.88 -5.67
C LEU A 168 -8.63 -23.41 -5.72
N ASP A 169 -7.48 -24.10 -5.68
CA ASP A 169 -7.48 -25.56 -5.56
C ASP A 169 -7.91 -26.02 -4.16
N ASP A 170 -8.39 -27.26 -4.04
CA ASP A 170 -8.84 -27.81 -2.76
C ASP A 170 -7.72 -27.80 -1.71
N ARG A 171 -6.47 -27.95 -2.16
CA ARG A 171 -5.30 -27.96 -1.29
C ARG A 171 -5.15 -26.61 -0.59
N THR A 172 -5.37 -25.52 -1.29
CA THR A 172 -5.31 -24.16 -0.77
C THR A 172 -6.44 -23.92 0.22
N TYR A 173 -7.66 -24.37 -0.09
CA TYR A 173 -8.77 -24.29 0.86
C TYR A 173 -8.51 -25.06 2.16
N ARG A 174 -8.00 -26.29 2.07
CA ARG A 174 -7.70 -27.11 3.26
C ARG A 174 -6.53 -26.55 4.05
N ASN A 175 -5.42 -26.21 3.39
CA ASN A 175 -4.17 -25.91 4.07
C ASN A 175 -4.08 -24.46 4.54
N PHE A 176 -4.57 -23.53 3.73
CA PHE A 176 -4.47 -22.09 4.04
C PHE A 176 -5.71 -21.61 4.79
N TYR A 177 -6.89 -21.90 4.27
CA TYR A 177 -8.17 -21.44 4.85
C TYR A 177 -8.77 -22.40 5.88
N ARG A 178 -8.13 -23.55 6.12
CA ARG A 178 -8.54 -24.56 7.11
C ARG A 178 -9.99 -25.02 6.93
N LEU A 179 -10.48 -25.10 5.70
CA LEU A 179 -11.83 -25.55 5.37
C LEU A 179 -11.93 -27.07 5.36
N GLY A 180 -13.02 -27.62 5.91
CA GLY A 180 -13.41 -29.02 5.75
C GLY A 180 -14.05 -29.30 4.38
N ASP A 181 -14.10 -30.56 3.96
CA ASP A 181 -14.58 -30.95 2.63
C ASP A 181 -16.02 -30.47 2.34
N ASP A 182 -16.92 -30.50 3.33
CA ASP A 182 -18.29 -29.98 3.18
C ASP A 182 -18.34 -28.45 3.01
N GLN A 183 -17.39 -27.72 3.60
CA GLN A 183 -17.28 -26.28 3.42
C GLN A 183 -16.72 -25.97 2.02
N ILE A 184 -15.74 -26.74 1.55
CA ILE A 184 -15.17 -26.63 0.20
C ILE A 184 -16.24 -26.92 -0.85
N TYR A 185 -16.98 -28.02 -0.69
CA TYR A 185 -18.07 -28.38 -1.59
C TYR A 185 -19.13 -27.28 -1.66
N ARG A 186 -19.58 -26.76 -0.50
CA ARG A 186 -20.54 -25.65 -0.47
C ARG A 186 -19.98 -24.37 -1.09
N HIS A 187 -18.72 -24.03 -0.83
CA HIS A 187 -18.10 -22.83 -1.39
C HIS A 187 -18.07 -22.85 -2.92
N ARG A 188 -17.79 -24.01 -3.51
CA ARG A 188 -17.74 -24.19 -4.96
C ARG A 188 -19.12 -24.18 -5.63
N ASN A 189 -20.13 -24.73 -4.96
CA ASN A 189 -21.43 -25.00 -5.57
C ASN A 189 -22.55 -24.05 -5.11
N ALA A 190 -22.28 -23.15 -4.15
CA ALA A 190 -23.27 -22.21 -3.60
C ALA A 190 -22.73 -20.77 -3.53
N GLN A 191 -23.10 -20.02 -2.50
CA GLN A 191 -22.67 -18.63 -2.32
C GLN A 191 -21.19 -18.52 -1.90
N ALA A 192 -20.54 -17.43 -2.29
CA ALA A 192 -19.19 -17.10 -1.85
C ALA A 192 -19.12 -17.09 -0.31
N LEU A 193 -18.11 -17.74 0.26
CA LEU A 193 -17.95 -17.83 1.70
C LEU A 193 -17.34 -16.55 2.25
N ARG A 194 -17.95 -16.03 3.31
CA ARG A 194 -17.32 -15.11 4.26
C ARG A 194 -16.78 -15.95 5.39
N LEU A 195 -15.46 -15.97 5.54
CA LEU A 195 -14.81 -16.66 6.66
C LEU A 195 -14.48 -15.64 7.76
N PRO A 196 -14.50 -16.06 9.04
CA PRO A 196 -13.81 -15.35 10.10
C PRO A 196 -12.37 -15.05 9.68
N GLY A 197 -11.89 -13.83 9.89
CA GLY A 197 -10.57 -13.37 9.41
C GLY A 197 -10.48 -12.93 7.94
N LEU A 198 -11.49 -13.18 7.09
CA LEU A 198 -11.61 -12.58 5.76
C LEU A 198 -12.41 -11.28 5.84
N HIS A 199 -11.77 -10.24 6.35
CA HIS A 199 -12.40 -8.94 6.52
C HIS A 199 -12.43 -8.15 5.21
N ARG A 200 -13.47 -7.34 5.08
CA ARG A 200 -13.50 -6.31 4.05
C ARG A 200 -12.41 -5.29 4.35
N TYR A 201 -11.53 -5.02 3.39
CA TYR A 201 -10.59 -3.89 3.48
C TYR A 201 -11.39 -2.58 3.43
N ARG A 202 -11.47 -1.88 4.56
CA ARG A 202 -12.19 -0.62 4.75
C ARG A 202 -11.29 0.56 4.43
N ASN A 203 -10.05 0.55 4.93
CA ASN A 203 -9.06 1.58 4.61
C ASN A 203 -8.42 1.34 3.23
N ARG A 204 -9.18 1.63 2.17
CA ARG A 204 -8.75 1.40 0.79
C ARG A 204 -7.64 2.33 0.34
N SER A 205 -7.60 3.56 0.86
CA SER A 205 -6.50 4.49 0.61
C SER A 205 -5.16 3.97 1.12
N ALA A 206 -5.16 3.35 2.31
CA ALA A 206 -3.97 2.68 2.85
C ALA A 206 -3.53 1.52 1.96
N LEU A 207 -4.48 0.69 1.51
CA LEU A 207 -4.20 -0.42 0.59
C LEU A 207 -3.61 0.09 -0.74
N LEU A 208 -4.21 1.10 -1.38
CA LEU A 208 -3.67 1.62 -2.64
C LEU A 208 -2.28 2.22 -2.46
N PHE A 209 -2.04 2.93 -1.35
CA PHE A 209 -0.71 3.45 -1.03
C PHE A 209 0.30 2.32 -0.81
N HIS A 210 -0.08 1.27 -0.07
CA HIS A 210 0.72 0.08 0.15
C HIS A 210 1.18 -0.53 -1.18
N GLU A 211 0.25 -0.74 -2.11
CA GLU A 211 0.55 -1.35 -3.39
C GLU A 211 1.52 -0.50 -4.23
N VAL A 212 1.35 0.82 -4.26
CA VAL A 212 2.27 1.67 -5.05
C VAL A 212 3.67 1.79 -4.40
N VAL A 213 3.82 1.49 -3.11
CA VAL A 213 5.15 1.39 -2.47
C VAL A 213 5.93 0.18 -3.01
N HIS A 214 5.25 -0.93 -3.36
CA HIS A 214 5.91 -2.07 -4.00
C HIS A 214 6.57 -1.69 -5.34
N TRP A 215 6.09 -0.65 -6.04
CA TRP A 215 6.74 -0.16 -7.27
C TRP A 215 8.18 0.32 -7.04
N LEU A 216 8.56 0.65 -5.81
CA LEU A 216 9.93 1.02 -5.45
C LEU A 216 10.88 -0.17 -5.28
N GLY A 217 10.38 -1.40 -5.43
CA GLY A 217 11.10 -2.66 -5.25
C GLY A 217 11.08 -3.19 -3.81
N HIS A 218 10.18 -2.70 -2.97
CA HIS A 218 10.03 -3.18 -1.60
C HIS A 218 9.09 -4.38 -1.61
N GLU A 219 9.50 -5.52 -1.07
CA GLU A 219 8.68 -6.73 -0.99
C GLU A 219 8.32 -7.06 0.46
N HIS A 220 7.26 -7.85 0.64
CA HIS A 220 6.94 -8.42 1.93
C HIS A 220 8.03 -9.37 2.42
N SER A 221 8.51 -9.13 3.64
CA SER A 221 9.51 -10.00 4.26
C SER A 221 9.30 -10.17 5.76
N ALA A 222 9.88 -11.23 6.31
CA ALA A 222 10.02 -11.45 7.74
C ALA A 222 11.48 -11.30 8.20
N THR A 223 12.44 -11.32 7.28
CA THR A 223 13.88 -11.37 7.57
C THR A 223 14.58 -10.01 7.44
N HIS A 224 13.91 -9.05 6.82
CA HIS A 224 14.34 -7.65 6.73
C HIS A 224 13.12 -6.72 6.89
N PRO A 225 13.33 -5.40 7.04
CA PRO A 225 12.22 -4.46 7.20
C PRO A 225 11.24 -4.57 6.04
N ASP A 226 9.98 -4.82 6.37
CA ASP A 226 8.88 -4.75 5.42
C ASP A 226 8.33 -3.33 5.39
N LEU A 227 8.83 -2.54 4.44
CA LEU A 227 8.46 -1.14 4.32
C LEU A 227 7.00 -0.94 3.92
N THR A 228 6.45 -1.82 3.09
CA THR A 228 5.04 -1.72 2.65
C THR A 228 4.10 -1.82 3.84
N HIS A 229 4.31 -2.84 4.67
CA HIS A 229 3.55 -3.06 5.89
C HIS A 229 3.81 -1.99 6.96
N LEU A 230 5.06 -1.57 7.14
CA LEU A 230 5.41 -0.53 8.12
C LEU A 230 4.80 0.83 7.74
N TYR A 231 4.81 1.20 6.47
CA TYR A 231 4.21 2.45 6.00
C TYR A 231 2.69 2.42 6.13
N GLU A 232 2.03 1.33 5.71
CA GLU A 232 0.59 1.16 5.93
C GLU A 232 0.25 1.31 7.42
N THR A 233 0.90 0.52 8.27
CA THR A 233 0.60 0.48 9.71
C THR A 233 0.89 1.80 10.41
N CYS A 234 2.02 2.46 10.10
CA CYS A 234 2.38 3.71 10.76
C CYS A 234 1.55 4.90 10.26
N CYS A 235 1.45 5.07 8.94
CA CYS A 235 0.90 6.27 8.32
C CYS A 235 -0.63 6.31 8.30
N PHE A 236 -1.30 5.15 8.40
CA PHE A 236 -2.75 5.05 8.21
C PHE A 236 -3.52 4.63 9.48
N GLY A 237 -2.93 4.80 10.65
CA GLY A 237 -3.64 4.60 11.92
C GLY A 237 -3.63 3.17 12.46
N GLY A 238 -2.70 2.33 12.00
CA GLY A 238 -2.61 0.91 12.36
C GLY A 238 -3.12 0.00 11.25
N SER A 239 -3.58 -1.19 11.62
CA SER A 239 -4.13 -2.20 10.72
C SER A 239 -5.66 -2.15 10.72
N ASP A 240 -6.23 -2.23 9.52
CA ASP A 240 -7.68 -2.30 9.31
C ASP A 240 -8.32 -3.57 9.90
N PHE A 241 -7.51 -4.58 10.20
CA PHE A 241 -7.93 -5.87 10.75
C PHE A 241 -8.00 -5.90 12.28
N VAL A 242 -7.43 -4.91 12.97
CA VAL A 242 -7.43 -4.85 14.44
C VAL A 242 -8.55 -3.90 14.89
N THR A 243 -9.61 -4.45 15.46
CA THR A 243 -10.80 -3.68 15.86
C THR A 243 -10.65 -2.97 17.20
N ASP A 244 -9.78 -3.48 18.09
CA ASP A 244 -9.48 -2.86 19.37
C ASP A 244 -8.65 -1.57 19.15
N PRO A 245 -9.18 -0.37 19.45
CA PRO A 245 -8.49 0.88 19.14
C PRO A 245 -7.19 1.09 19.92
N GLU A 246 -7.07 0.53 21.13
CA GLU A 246 -5.87 0.69 21.95
C GLU A 246 -4.75 -0.21 21.45
N ARG A 247 -5.07 -1.49 21.15
CA ARG A 247 -4.10 -2.41 20.53
C ARG A 247 -3.68 -1.91 19.16
N ASN A 248 -4.63 -1.43 18.35
CA ASN A 248 -4.31 -0.92 17.02
C ASN A 248 -3.37 0.29 17.07
N ARG A 249 -3.61 1.21 18.03
CA ARG A 249 -2.70 2.33 18.29
C ARG A 249 -1.32 1.87 18.76
N ALA A 250 -1.23 0.82 19.58
CA ALA A 250 0.06 0.27 20.00
C ALA A 250 0.85 -0.31 18.82
N HIS A 251 0.18 -1.01 17.90
CA HIS A 251 0.79 -1.51 16.65
C HIS A 251 1.26 -0.36 15.76
N GLN A 252 0.44 0.70 15.59
CA GLN A 252 0.83 1.91 14.89
C GLN A 252 2.11 2.54 15.49
N GLN A 253 2.13 2.75 16.80
CA GLN A 253 3.28 3.36 17.50
C GLN A 253 4.54 2.51 17.32
N SER A 254 4.41 1.19 17.38
CA SER A 254 5.52 0.26 17.17
C SER A 254 6.07 0.36 15.74
N ALA A 255 5.19 0.37 14.74
CA ALA A 255 5.60 0.56 13.34
C ALA A 255 6.31 1.91 13.14
N CYS A 256 5.78 2.99 13.71
CA CYS A 256 6.40 4.31 13.60
C CYS A 256 7.76 4.40 14.33
N ALA A 257 7.92 3.73 15.47
CA ALA A 257 9.19 3.68 16.17
C ALA A 257 10.26 2.98 15.32
N ILE A 258 9.90 1.90 14.63
CA ILE A 258 10.79 1.22 13.68
C ILE A 258 11.21 2.16 12.54
N LEU A 259 10.28 2.90 11.94
CA LEU A 259 10.57 3.88 10.88
C LEU A 259 11.42 5.09 11.34
N LYS A 260 11.52 5.30 12.66
CA LYS A 260 12.39 6.33 13.25
C LYS A 260 13.75 5.80 13.68
N ASP A 261 13.94 4.48 13.71
CA ASP A 261 15.15 3.85 14.25
C ASP A 261 16.39 4.14 13.38
N ALA A 262 17.21 5.10 13.82
CA ALA A 262 18.36 5.55 13.06
C ALA A 262 19.39 4.42 12.82
N GLU A 263 19.57 3.51 13.79
CA GLU A 263 20.53 2.42 13.66
C GLU A 263 20.13 1.45 12.54
N LEU A 264 18.85 1.09 12.47
CA LEU A 264 18.28 0.22 11.44
C LEU A 264 18.47 0.81 10.04
N TRP A 265 18.14 2.10 9.88
CA TRP A 265 18.14 2.73 8.56
C TRP A 265 19.53 3.21 8.11
N GLN A 266 20.44 3.51 9.04
CA GLN A 266 21.85 3.72 8.73
C GLN A 266 22.53 2.43 8.26
N ALA A 267 22.09 1.26 8.76
CA ALA A 267 22.57 -0.04 8.32
C ALA A 267 22.04 -0.47 6.94
N GLY A 268 21.16 0.31 6.28
CA GLY A 268 20.50 -0.07 5.02
C GLY A 268 21.44 -0.31 3.83
N GLN A 269 22.70 0.14 3.89
CA GLN A 269 23.72 -0.19 2.88
C GLN A 269 24.33 -1.59 3.07
N SER A 270 24.03 -2.27 4.17
CA SER A 270 24.47 -3.63 4.47
C SER A 270 23.26 -4.48 4.86
N PRO A 271 22.61 -5.17 3.90
CA PRO A 271 21.41 -5.96 4.16
C PRO A 271 21.58 -6.98 5.30
N TYR A 272 22.75 -7.61 5.39
CA TYR A 272 23.08 -8.52 6.49
C TYR A 272 23.06 -7.82 7.85
N ARG A 273 23.69 -6.64 7.97
CA ARG A 273 23.69 -5.88 9.22
C ARG A 273 22.29 -5.40 9.58
N GLN A 274 21.53 -4.90 8.60
CA GLN A 274 20.16 -4.45 8.80
C GLN A 274 19.25 -5.59 9.27
N SER A 275 19.35 -6.77 8.67
CA SER A 275 18.63 -7.98 9.10
C SER A 275 19.00 -8.39 10.53
N ARG A 276 20.29 -8.32 10.91
CA ARG A 276 20.70 -8.57 12.30
C ARG A 276 20.09 -7.59 13.30
N ILE A 277 20.05 -6.30 12.98
CA ILE A 277 19.39 -5.30 13.84
C ILE A 277 17.89 -5.58 13.93
N TRP A 278 17.26 -5.87 12.79
CA TRP A 278 15.84 -6.22 12.68
C TRP A 278 15.46 -7.37 13.63
N HIS A 279 16.21 -8.48 13.59
CA HIS A 279 15.99 -9.61 14.49
C HIS A 279 16.38 -9.31 15.95
N HIS A 280 17.51 -8.64 16.19
CA HIS A 280 17.96 -8.35 17.55
C HIS A 280 16.99 -7.45 18.32
N LYS A 281 16.38 -6.48 17.62
CA LYS A 281 15.36 -5.59 18.19
C LYS A 281 13.95 -6.21 18.20
N GLY A 282 13.79 -7.46 17.73
CA GLY A 282 12.52 -8.18 17.71
C GLY A 282 11.48 -7.62 16.75
N TYR A 283 11.89 -6.86 15.74
CA TYR A 283 10.96 -6.19 14.81
C TYR A 283 10.24 -7.18 13.88
N ASP A 284 10.82 -8.36 13.67
CA ASP A 284 10.20 -9.50 13.00
C ASP A 284 8.93 -10.02 13.68
N THR A 285 8.74 -9.71 14.97
CA THR A 285 7.54 -10.13 15.73
C THR A 285 6.30 -9.27 15.45
N LEU A 286 6.45 -8.02 14.98
CA LEU A 286 5.35 -7.06 14.84
C LEU A 286 4.16 -7.63 14.06
N LYS A 287 4.43 -8.24 12.89
CA LYS A 287 3.39 -8.83 12.03
C LYS A 287 2.63 -9.95 12.73
N ASN A 288 3.35 -10.80 13.46
CA ASN A 288 2.74 -11.94 14.16
C ASN A 288 1.90 -11.47 15.34
N SER A 289 2.40 -10.50 16.11
CA SER A 289 1.64 -9.87 17.20
C SER A 289 0.36 -9.21 16.67
N MET A 290 0.44 -8.49 15.55
CA MET A 290 -0.73 -7.84 14.97
C MET A 290 -1.75 -8.83 14.42
N ARG A 291 -1.30 -9.91 13.76
CA ARG A 291 -2.17 -11.00 13.27
C ARG A 291 -2.89 -11.73 14.41
N ALA A 292 -2.28 -11.82 15.59
CA ALA A 292 -2.92 -12.41 16.77
C ALA A 292 -4.07 -11.54 17.32
N ASP A 293 -4.09 -10.25 16.97
CA ASP A 293 -5.13 -9.29 17.36
C ASP A 293 -6.17 -9.03 16.26
N TYR A 294 -6.09 -9.74 15.13
CA TYR A 294 -7.12 -9.65 14.10
C TYR A 294 -8.44 -10.13 14.68
N ALA A 295 -9.52 -9.37 14.46
CA ALA A 295 -10.83 -9.78 14.91
C ALA A 295 -11.25 -11.11 14.25
N ASP A 296 -11.94 -11.97 14.98
CA ASP A 296 -12.65 -13.12 14.42
C ASP A 296 -13.87 -12.67 13.59
#